data_AF-A0A963D7C7-F1
#
_entry.id   AF-A0A963D7C7-F1
#
_cell.length_a   1.000
_cell.length_b   1.000
_cell.length_c   1.000
_cell.angle_alpha   90.00
_cell.angle_beta   90.00
_cell.angle_gamma   90.00
#
_symmetry.space_group_name_H-M   'P 1'
#
loop_
_entity.id
_entity.type
_entity.pdbx_description
1 polymer ?
#
loop_
_entity_poly.entity_id
_entity_poly.type
_entity_poly.pdbx_seq_one_letter_code
_entity_poly.pdbx_strand_id
1 'polypeptide(L)'
;IIATVTFALAPITRLTALGIREVDAEVVEAAYAFGATPRQVLFDVQMPLALRTIMAGLNQTLMLALSMVVIATLIGAGGLGVPVVRGLNNLQPGVGIVGGTGVVLLAIVLDRITQAMGQGARA
;
A
#
# COMPACT_ATOMS: atom_id res chain seq x y z
N ILE A 1 -4.23 -15.34 -1.02
CA ILE A 1 -5.08 -14.13 -0.84
C ILE A 1 -5.21 -13.77 0.63
N ILE A 2 -5.82 -14.61 1.47
CA ILE A 2 -5.98 -14.31 2.92
C ILE A 2 -4.64 -13.96 3.57
N ALA A 3 -3.59 -14.79 3.39
CA ALA A 3 -2.26 -14.52 3.95
C ALA A 3 -1.68 -13.17 3.50
N THR A 4 -1.84 -12.82 2.22
CA THR A 4 -1.41 -11.54 1.65
C THR A 4 -2.15 -10.36 2.26
N VAL A 5 -3.47 -10.48 2.40
CA VAL A 5 -4.32 -9.44 3.01
C VAL A 5 -3.91 -9.24 4.46
N THR A 6 -3.85 -10.30 5.27
CA THR A 6 -3.50 -10.21 6.69
C THR A 6 -2.11 -9.60 6.89
N PHE A 7 -1.13 -9.96 6.04
CA PHE A 7 0.22 -9.43 6.11
C PHE A 7 0.30 -7.95 5.73
N ALA A 8 -0.41 -7.54 4.67
CA ALA A 8 -0.33 -6.18 4.14
C ALA A 8 -1.26 -5.17 4.86
N LEU A 9 -2.16 -5.65 5.73
CA LEU A 9 -3.13 -4.81 6.47
C LEU A 9 -2.49 -3.98 7.58
N ALA A 10 -1.40 -4.45 8.18
CA ALA A 10 -0.73 -3.77 9.28
C ALA A 10 -0.25 -2.34 8.91
N PRO A 11 0.50 -2.11 7.82
CA PRO A 11 0.97 -0.77 7.49
C PRO A 11 -0.15 0.21 7.13
N ILE A 12 -1.16 -0.21 6.34
CA ILE A 12 -2.25 0.71 5.96
C ILE A 12 -3.07 1.14 7.17
N THR A 13 -3.39 0.23 8.09
CA THR A 13 -4.15 0.58 9.30
C THR A 13 -3.34 1.49 10.22
N ARG A 14 -2.04 1.21 10.41
CA ARG A 14 -1.14 2.04 11.20
C ARG A 14 -1.00 3.45 10.63
N LEU A 15 -0.73 3.57 9.33
CA LEU A 15 -0.48 4.87 8.69
C LEU A 15 -1.76 5.67 8.48
N THR A 16 -2.90 5.01 8.32
CA THR A 16 -4.21 5.70 8.36
C THR A 16 -4.50 6.26 9.75
N ALA A 17 -4.32 5.46 10.80
CA ALA A 17 -4.53 5.92 12.18
C ALA A 17 -3.55 7.04 12.56
N LEU A 18 -2.30 6.94 12.12
CA LEU A 18 -1.30 7.99 12.31
C LEU A 18 -1.69 9.27 11.56
N GLY A 19 -2.02 9.16 10.26
CA GLY A 19 -2.38 10.30 9.43
C GLY A 19 -3.57 11.09 9.99
N ILE A 20 -4.59 10.41 10.52
CA ILE A 20 -5.75 11.06 11.14
C ILE A 20 -5.37 11.76 12.46
N ARG A 21 -4.47 11.17 13.26
CA ARG A 21 -4.02 11.73 14.54
C ARG A 21 -3.01 12.87 14.41
N GLU A 22 -2.30 12.93 13.28
CA GLU A 22 -1.32 13.99 12.97
C GLU A 22 -1.97 15.24 12.37
N VAL A 23 -3.28 15.22 12.09
CA VAL A 23 -4.01 16.42 11.66
C VAL A 23 -4.00 17.44 12.78
N ASP A 24 -3.67 18.68 12.45
CA ASP A 24 -3.59 19.80 13.40
C ASP A 24 -4.91 19.96 14.17
N ALA A 25 -4.80 19.96 15.50
CA ALA A 25 -5.94 20.10 16.39
C ALA A 25 -6.63 21.45 16.20
N GLU A 26 -5.91 22.52 15.88
CA GLU A 26 -6.50 23.85 15.66
C GLU A 26 -7.45 23.86 14.45
N VAL A 27 -7.10 23.13 13.39
CA VAL A 27 -7.95 23.00 12.19
C VAL A 27 -9.22 22.20 12.51
N VAL A 28 -9.10 21.17 13.35
CA VAL A 28 -10.24 20.36 13.80
C VAL A 28 -11.16 21.17 14.73
N GLU A 29 -10.60 21.91 15.67
CA GLU A 29 -11.34 22.79 16.58
C GLU A 29 -12.05 23.93 15.81
N ALA A 30 -11.39 24.52 14.83
CA ALA A 30 -12.00 25.50 13.94
C ALA A 30 -13.21 24.90 13.19
N ALA A 31 -13.07 23.70 12.62
CA ALA A 31 -14.18 23.02 11.95
C ALA A 31 -15.38 22.81 12.88
N TYR A 32 -15.14 22.41 14.14
CA TYR A 32 -16.20 22.31 15.14
C TYR A 32 -16.81 23.68 15.50
N ALA A 33 -16.00 24.73 15.62
CA ALA A 33 -16.48 26.09 15.89
C ALA A 33 -17.39 26.63 14.77
N PHE A 34 -17.17 26.21 13.52
CA PHE A 34 -18.06 26.50 12.38
C PHE A 34 -19.29 25.58 12.28
N GLY A 35 -19.50 24.68 13.26
CA GLY A 35 -20.68 23.83 13.33
C GLY A 35 -20.58 22.52 12.55
N ALA A 36 -19.38 22.09 12.16
CA ALA A 36 -19.20 20.81 11.47
C ALA A 36 -19.54 19.62 12.40
N THR A 37 -20.26 18.64 11.85
CA THR A 37 -20.54 17.37 12.53
C THR A 37 -19.29 16.47 12.53
N PRO A 38 -19.17 15.49 13.46
CA PRO A 38 -18.01 14.60 13.51
C PRO A 38 -17.73 13.84 12.20
N ARG A 39 -18.79 13.54 11.41
CA ARG A 39 -18.64 12.92 10.09
C ARG A 39 -18.06 13.89 9.06
N GLN A 40 -18.48 15.15 9.06
CA GLN A 40 -17.92 16.19 8.20
C GLN A 40 -16.46 16.48 8.57
N VAL A 41 -16.15 16.57 9.87
CA VAL A 41 -14.76 16.72 10.33
C VAL A 41 -13.89 15.55 9.85
N LEU A 42 -14.39 14.31 9.93
CA LEU A 42 -13.64 13.16 9.45
C LEU A 42 -13.42 13.21 7.92
N PHE A 43 -14.49 13.34 7.12
CA PHE A 43 -14.40 13.19 5.67
C PHE A 43 -13.95 14.44 4.93
N ASP A 44 -14.28 15.63 5.42
CA ASP A 44 -14.02 16.90 4.73
C ASP A 44 -12.76 17.61 5.27
N VAL A 45 -12.30 17.27 6.48
CA VAL A 45 -11.12 17.90 7.11
C VAL A 45 -9.99 16.89 7.32
N GLN A 46 -10.22 15.85 8.13
CA GLN A 46 -9.15 14.92 8.51
C GLN A 46 -8.70 14.04 7.34
N MET A 47 -9.62 13.46 6.56
CA MET A 47 -9.29 12.58 5.45
C MET A 47 -8.47 13.26 4.33
N PRO A 48 -8.79 14.48 3.86
CA PRO A 48 -7.98 15.18 2.87
C PRO A 48 -6.59 15.53 3.39
N LEU A 49 -6.49 15.98 4.65
CA LEU A 49 -5.21 16.34 5.27
C LEU A 49 -4.33 15.11 5.56
N ALA A 50 -4.93 14.00 5.99
CA ALA A 50 -4.25 12.74 6.26
C ALA A 50 -3.89 11.95 4.99
N LEU A 51 -4.40 12.35 3.81
CA LEU A 51 -4.30 11.57 2.58
C LEU A 51 -2.85 11.25 2.21
N ARG A 52 -1.90 12.16 2.47
CA ARG A 52 -0.48 11.91 2.20
C ARG A 52 0.05 10.72 2.98
N THR A 53 -0.26 10.65 4.28
CA THR A 53 0.17 9.56 5.16
C THR A 53 -0.56 8.27 4.81
N ILE A 54 -1.84 8.33 4.43
CA ILE A 54 -2.61 7.18 3.95
C ILE A 54 -2.00 6.62 2.66
N MET A 55 -1.64 7.48 1.69
CA MET A 55 -1.01 7.08 0.43
C MET A 55 0.38 6.48 0.64
N ALA A 56 1.15 6.99 1.62
CA ALA A 56 2.39 6.35 2.03
C ALA A 56 2.14 4.93 2.58
N GLY A 57 1.07 4.74 3.35
CA GLY A 57 0.65 3.43 3.85
C GLY A 57 0.21 2.49 2.74
N LEU A 58 -0.54 2.99 1.76
CA LEU A 58 -0.94 2.23 0.59
C LEU A 58 0.27 1.72 -0.19
N ASN A 59 1.29 2.57 -0.38
CA ASN A 59 2.51 2.15 -1.05
C ASN A 59 3.22 1.02 -0.29
N GLN A 60 3.35 1.13 1.03
CA GLN A 60 3.93 0.05 1.85
C GLN A 60 3.12 -1.25 1.77
N THR A 61 1.79 -1.15 1.85
CA THR A 61 0.89 -2.30 1.68
C THR A 61 1.08 -2.97 0.32
N LEU A 62 1.21 -2.20 -0.76
CA LEU A 62 1.46 -2.74 -2.10
C LEU A 62 2.80 -3.46 -2.18
N MET A 63 3.87 -2.85 -1.67
CA MET A 63 5.21 -3.46 -1.67
C MET A 63 5.24 -4.77 -0.88
N LEU A 64 4.59 -4.82 0.29
CA LEU A 64 4.47 -6.06 1.07
C LEU A 64 3.60 -7.10 0.37
N ALA A 65 2.50 -6.70 -0.25
CA ALA A 65 1.61 -7.60 -0.96
C ALA A 65 2.32 -8.26 -2.16
N LEU A 66 3.09 -7.49 -2.93
CA LEU A 66 3.88 -7.99 -4.06
C LEU A 66 5.00 -8.92 -3.62
N SER A 67 5.69 -8.59 -2.52
CA SER A 67 6.69 -9.48 -1.92
C SER A 67 6.06 -10.81 -1.50
N MET A 68 4.85 -10.77 -0.95
CA MET A 68 4.11 -11.96 -0.52
C MET A 68 3.63 -12.84 -1.69
N VAL A 69 3.55 -12.33 -2.93
CA VAL A 69 3.19 -13.16 -4.10
C VAL A 69 4.21 -14.29 -4.30
N VAL A 70 5.50 -13.99 -4.16
CA VAL A 70 6.58 -14.99 -4.32
C VAL A 70 6.51 -16.04 -3.20
N ILE A 71 6.31 -15.59 -1.96
CA ILE A 71 6.19 -16.46 -0.79
C ILE A 71 4.96 -17.36 -0.91
N ALA A 72 3.81 -16.82 -1.30
CA ALA A 72 2.59 -17.58 -1.51
C ALA A 72 2.79 -18.68 -2.57
N THR A 73 3.63 -18.45 -3.59
CA THR A 73 3.92 -19.48 -4.59
C THR A 73 4.73 -20.66 -4.04
N LEU A 74 5.52 -20.47 -2.96
CA LEU A 74 6.20 -21.58 -2.30
C LEU A 74 5.23 -22.61 -1.70
N ILE A 75 4.04 -22.17 -1.27
CA ILE A 75 2.98 -23.04 -0.72
C ILE A 75 1.95 -23.46 -1.78
N GLY A 76 2.29 -23.35 -3.07
CA GLY A 76 1.46 -23.82 -4.17
C GLY A 76 0.48 -22.79 -4.75
N ALA A 77 0.56 -21.51 -4.36
CA ALA A 77 -0.20 -20.47 -5.06
C ALA A 77 0.36 -20.25 -6.47
N GLY A 78 -0.51 -20.27 -7.49
CA GLY A 78 -0.11 -19.91 -8.84
C GLY A 78 0.26 -18.43 -8.99
N GLY A 79 0.63 -18.03 -10.21
CA GLY A 79 0.85 -16.62 -10.57
C GLY A 79 2.30 -16.25 -10.87
N LEU A 80 2.62 -14.96 -10.75
CA LEU A 80 3.90 -14.38 -11.17
C LEU A 80 5.11 -14.86 -10.36
N GLY A 81 4.89 -15.43 -9.16
CA GLY A 81 5.94 -16.05 -8.36
C GLY A 81 6.43 -17.40 -8.89
N VAL A 82 5.71 -18.03 -9.82
CA VAL A 82 6.00 -19.41 -10.28
C VAL A 82 7.36 -19.54 -10.96
N PRO A 83 7.75 -18.67 -11.91
CA PRO A 83 9.08 -18.76 -12.52
C PRO A 83 10.21 -18.50 -11.52
N VAL A 84 9.98 -17.64 -10.53
CA VAL A 84 10.93 -17.35 -9.45
C VAL A 84 11.17 -18.61 -8.60
N VAL A 85 10.10 -19.22 -8.12
CA VAL A 85 10.16 -20.44 -7.30
C VAL A 85 10.71 -21.63 -8.09
N ARG A 86 10.36 -21.77 -9.37
CA ARG A 86 10.94 -22.82 -10.24
C ARG A 86 12.44 -22.63 -10.44
N GLY A 87 12.89 -21.40 -10.67
CA GLY A 87 14.31 -21.10 -10.78
C GLY A 87 15.09 -21.44 -9.52
N LEU A 88 14.48 -21.20 -8.34
CA LEU A 88 15.06 -21.56 -7.05
C LEU A 88 15.10 -23.08 -6.84
N ASN A 89 13.97 -23.77 -7.04
CA ASN A 89 13.85 -25.22 -6.80
C ASN A 89 14.72 -26.06 -7.75
N ASN A 90 14.88 -25.61 -8.99
CA ASN A 90 15.63 -26.34 -10.02
C ASN A 90 17.09 -25.89 -10.14
N LEU A 91 17.57 -25.02 -9.24
CA LEU A 91 18.92 -24.43 -9.30
C LEU A 91 19.22 -23.77 -10.66
N GLN A 92 18.21 -23.16 -11.27
CA GLN A 92 18.26 -22.48 -12.57
C GLN A 92 18.10 -20.97 -12.36
N PRO A 93 19.18 -20.26 -11.99
CA PRO A 93 19.10 -18.83 -11.65
C PRO A 93 18.60 -17.97 -12.81
N GLY A 94 18.87 -18.34 -14.07
CA GLY A 94 18.37 -17.62 -15.24
C GLY A 94 16.83 -17.51 -15.26
N VAL A 95 16.13 -18.61 -14.98
CA VAL A 95 14.66 -18.63 -14.92
C VAL A 95 14.14 -17.80 -13.74
N GLY A 96 14.84 -17.89 -12.60
CA GLY A 96 14.50 -17.13 -11.40
C GLY A 96 14.64 -15.62 -11.59
N ILE A 97 15.71 -15.18 -12.24
CA ILE A 97 15.98 -13.78 -12.54
C ILE A 97 14.95 -13.22 -13.51
N VAL A 98 14.67 -13.92 -14.62
CA VAL A 98 13.64 -13.47 -15.59
C VAL A 98 12.27 -13.33 -14.93
N GLY A 99 11.90 -14.28 -14.07
CA GLY A 99 10.68 -14.19 -13.26
C GLY A 99 10.69 -13.00 -12.30
N GLY A 100 11.80 -12.80 -11.59
CA GLY A 100 11.96 -11.74 -10.59
C GLY A 100 11.90 -10.35 -11.23
N THR A 101 12.55 -10.17 -12.38
CA THR A 101 12.50 -8.91 -13.14
C THR A 101 11.07 -8.57 -13.56
N GLY A 102 10.27 -9.55 -13.97
CA GLY A 102 8.85 -9.34 -14.28
C GLY A 102 8.05 -8.81 -13.09
N VAL A 103 8.27 -9.39 -11.90
CA VAL A 103 7.63 -8.93 -10.65
C VAL A 103 8.09 -7.52 -10.27
N VAL A 104 9.38 -7.22 -10.39
CA VAL A 104 9.95 -5.89 -10.09
C VAL A 104 9.39 -4.83 -11.04
N LEU A 105 9.29 -5.11 -12.34
CA LEU A 105 8.71 -4.19 -13.31
C LEU A 105 7.25 -3.88 -12.97
N LEU A 106 6.46 -4.91 -12.61
CA LEU A 106 5.09 -4.69 -12.16
C LEU A 106 5.04 -3.84 -10.89
N ALA A 107 5.93 -4.10 -9.93
CA ALA A 107 6.02 -3.31 -8.70
C ALA A 107 6.31 -1.84 -8.97
N ILE A 108 7.25 -1.55 -9.87
CA ILE A 108 7.59 -0.17 -10.27
C ILE A 108 6.38 0.50 -10.94
N VAL A 109 5.68 -0.19 -11.84
CA VAL A 109 4.50 0.37 -12.52
C VAL A 109 3.40 0.69 -11.51
N LEU A 110 3.11 -0.23 -10.59
CA LEU A 110 2.11 -0.01 -9.55
C LEU A 110 2.50 1.13 -8.61
N ASP A 111 3.76 1.19 -8.17
CA ASP A 111 4.29 2.28 -7.35
C ASP A 111 4.12 3.64 -8.03
N ARG A 112 4.43 3.73 -9.33
CA ARG A 112 4.27 4.97 -10.11
C ARG A 112 2.81 5.41 -10.20
N ILE A 113 1.88 4.48 -10.43
CA ILE A 113 0.44 4.77 -10.48
C ILE A 113 -0.04 5.26 -9.11
N THR A 114 0.32 4.56 -8.03
CA THR A 114 -0.08 4.93 -6.66
C THR A 114 0.48 6.28 -6.25
N GLN A 115 1.74 6.58 -6.57
CA GLN A 115 2.33 7.89 -6.31
C GLN A 115 1.66 9.00 -7.12
N ALA A 116 1.31 8.76 -8.39
CA ALA A 116 0.59 9.74 -9.20
C ALA A 116 -0.77 10.11 -8.59
N MET A 117 -1.50 9.12 -8.05
CA MET A 117 -2.75 9.36 -7.32
C MET A 117 -2.53 10.20 -6.05
N GLY A 118 -1.45 9.94 -5.30
CA GLY A 118 -1.09 10.74 -4.12
C GLY A 118 -0.61 12.15 -4.43
N GLN A 119 -0.04 12.37 -5.62
CA GLN A 119 0.38 13.70 -6.10
C GLN A 119 -0.78 14.52 -6.66
N GLY A 120 -1.80 13.88 -7.26
CA GLY A 120 -3.01 14.53 -7.75
C GLY A 120 -3.80 15.25 -6.65
N ALA A 121 -3.68 14.79 -5.40
CA ALA A 121 -4.25 15.46 -4.23
C ALA A 121 -3.52 16.75 -3.81
N ARG A 122 -2.53 17.21 -4.58
CA ARG A 122 -1.86 18.50 -4.41
C ARG A 122 -2.47 19.63 -5.25
N ALA A 123 -3.41 19.33 -6.15
CA ALA A 123 -4.04 20.28 -7.07
C ALA A 123 -5.45 20.67 -6.62
#